data_AF-A0A932U203-F1
#
_entry.id   AF-A0A932U203-F1
#
_cell.length_a   1.000
_cell.length_b   1.000
_cell.length_c   1.000
_cell.angle_alpha   90.00
_cell.angle_beta   90.00
_cell.angle_gamma   90.00
#
_symmetry.space_group_name_H-M   'P 1'
#
loop_
_entity.id
_entity.type
_entity.pdbx_description
1 polymer ?
#
loop_
_entity_poly.entity_id
_entity_poly.type
_entity_poly.pdbx_seq_one_letter_code
_entity_poly.pdbx_strand_id
1 'polypeptide(L)'
;MPTPDEVRAEIKAHVRDPELMMNIVDLGLIYDIEVTNQKQAEITMTLTSPGCPAGPQIITDVQRTTHNAFPNLDEVNVHLVWTPFWNPDMMSDDAKDELGIF
;
A
#
# COMPACT_ATOMS: atom_id res chain seq x y z
N MET A 1 14.08 13.11 -6.13
CA MET A 1 13.21 12.45 -5.14
C MET A 1 12.11 11.78 -5.94
N PRO A 2 11.64 10.58 -5.55
CA PRO A 2 10.53 9.95 -6.25
C PRO A 2 9.27 10.78 -6.13
N THR A 3 8.42 10.69 -7.13
CA THR A 3 7.04 11.19 -7.09
C THR A 3 6.15 10.20 -6.34
N PRO A 4 5.00 10.64 -5.79
CA PRO A 4 4.03 9.72 -5.18
C PRO A 4 3.59 8.59 -6.12
N ASP A 5 3.46 8.87 -7.42
CA ASP A 5 3.08 7.88 -8.43
C ASP A 5 4.16 6.81 -8.65
N GLU A 6 5.45 7.20 -8.65
CA GLU A 6 6.57 6.24 -8.71
C GLU A 6 6.59 5.33 -7.47
N VAL A 7 6.36 5.88 -6.27
CA VAL A 7 6.25 5.09 -5.05
C VAL A 7 5.08 4.12 -5.13
N ARG A 8 3.91 4.59 -5.57
CA ARG A 8 2.71 3.76 -5.77
C ARG A 8 2.96 2.61 -6.73
N ALA A 9 3.65 2.88 -7.85
CA ALA A 9 3.96 1.87 -8.86
C ALA A 9 4.86 0.76 -8.32
N GLU A 10 5.89 1.10 -7.55
CA GLU A 10 6.80 0.12 -6.93
C GLU A 10 6.09 -0.75 -5.90
N ILE A 11 5.22 -0.16 -5.07
CA ILE A 11 4.38 -0.90 -4.12
C ILE A 11 3.43 -1.84 -4.87
N LYS A 12 2.75 -1.37 -5.92
CA LYS A 12 1.85 -2.19 -6.76
C LYS A 12 2.56 -3.40 -7.36
N ALA A 13 3.80 -3.23 -7.83
CA ALA A 13 4.54 -4.29 -8.50
C ALA A 13 5.00 -5.40 -7.53
N HIS A 14 5.36 -5.05 -6.29
CA HIS A 14 6.11 -5.94 -5.40
C HIS A 14 5.39 -6.32 -4.10
N VAL A 15 4.35 -5.59 -3.69
CA VAL A 15 3.65 -5.84 -2.42
C VAL A 15 2.26 -6.40 -2.67
N ARG A 16 2.03 -7.59 -2.12
CA ARG A 16 0.76 -8.33 -2.26
C ARG A 16 0.21 -8.72 -0.92
N ASP A 17 -1.11 -8.76 -0.82
CA ASP A 17 -1.81 -9.40 0.27
C ASP A 17 -1.62 -10.93 0.15
N PRO A 18 -1.03 -11.61 1.15
CA PRO A 18 -0.75 -13.05 1.07
C PRO A 18 -2.01 -13.92 1.21
N GLU A 19 -3.13 -13.37 1.70
CA GLU A 19 -4.40 -14.09 1.80
C GLU A 19 -5.19 -14.01 0.48
N LEU A 20 -5.20 -12.83 -0.14
CA LEU A 20 -5.93 -12.59 -1.41
C LEU A 20 -5.07 -12.79 -2.66
N MET A 21 -3.75 -12.93 -2.52
CA MET A 21 -2.78 -13.09 -3.61
C MET A 21 -2.77 -11.94 -4.64
N MET A 22 -3.32 -10.77 -4.26
CA MET A 22 -3.47 -9.58 -5.10
C MET A 22 -2.61 -8.43 -4.57
N ASN A 23 -2.21 -7.51 -5.44
CA ASN A 23 -1.45 -6.34 -5.03
C ASN A 23 -2.30 -5.37 -4.18
N ILE A 24 -1.67 -4.76 -3.19
CA ILE A 24 -2.39 -3.94 -2.19
C ILE A 24 -2.88 -2.59 -2.75
N VAL A 25 -2.35 -2.16 -3.90
CA VAL A 25 -2.75 -0.91 -4.55
C VAL A 25 -4.08 -1.09 -5.26
N ASP A 26 -4.24 -2.18 -6.01
CA ASP A 26 -5.48 -2.51 -6.73
C ASP A 26 -6.58 -2.99 -5.78
N LEU A 27 -6.20 -3.55 -4.64
CA LEU A 27 -7.12 -3.79 -3.51
C LEU A 27 -7.61 -2.49 -2.86
N GLY A 28 -7.02 -1.34 -3.17
CA GLY A 28 -7.40 -0.05 -2.57
C GLY A 28 -6.95 0.11 -1.12
N LEU A 29 -5.89 -0.57 -0.69
CA LEU A 29 -5.37 -0.48 0.68
C LEU A 29 -4.45 0.73 0.90
N ILE A 30 -3.92 1.33 -0.17
CA ILE A 30 -3.12 2.55 -0.11
C ILE A 30 -4.04 3.76 -0.32
N TYR A 31 -4.18 4.60 0.70
CA TYR A 31 -5.06 5.78 0.67
C TYR A 31 -4.34 7.03 0.21
N ASP A 32 -3.09 7.23 0.66
CA ASP A 32 -2.33 8.42 0.33
C ASP A 32 -0.83 8.14 0.37
N ILE A 33 -0.08 8.87 -0.46
CA ILE A 33 1.38 8.85 -0.47
C ILE A 33 1.86 10.29 -0.61
N GLU A 34 2.65 10.75 0.36
CA GLU A 34 3.33 12.03 0.32
C GLU A 34 4.85 11.82 0.32
N VAL A 35 5.56 12.55 -0.53
CA VAL A 35 7.04 12.60 -0.50
C VAL A 35 7.44 14.00 -0.06
N THR A 36 7.99 14.09 1.15
CA THR A 36 8.27 15.37 1.81
C THR A 36 9.57 16.01 1.30
N ASN A 37 9.74 17.31 1.56
CA ASN A 37 10.99 18.03 1.27
C ASN A 37 12.19 17.52 2.09
N GLN A 38 11.95 16.71 3.13
CA GLN A 38 12.98 16.08 3.95
C GLN A 38 13.39 14.70 3.42
N LYS A 39 13.03 14.36 2.17
CA LYS A 39 13.29 13.05 1.55
C LYS A 39 12.66 11.89 2.33
N GLN A 40 11.49 12.11 2.92
CA GLN A 40 10.73 11.07 3.60
C GLN A 40 9.53 10.68 2.74
N ALA A 41 9.19 9.40 2.71
CA ALA A 41 7.94 8.93 2.14
C ALA A 41 6.96 8.61 3.27
N GLU A 42 5.82 9.29 3.28
CA GLU A 42 4.73 9.11 4.23
C GLU A 42 3.60 8.36 3.50
N ILE A 43 3.36 7.11 3.87
CA ILE A 43 2.39 6.24 3.21
C ILE A 43 1.23 5.99 4.18
N THR A 44 0.04 6.49 3.84
CA THR A 44 -1.19 6.21 4.61
C THR A 44 -1.89 5.01 4.00
N MET A 45 -2.09 3.97 4.80
CA MET A 45 -2.72 2.73 4.34
C MET A 45 -3.66 2.11 5.37
N THR A 46 -4.45 1.15 4.93
CA THR A 46 -5.33 0.36 5.77
C THR A 46 -5.13 -1.14 5.49
N LEU A 47 -5.91 -1.99 6.18
CA LEU A 47 -5.97 -3.43 5.94
C LEU A 47 -7.42 -3.84 5.71
N THR A 48 -7.60 -4.99 5.07
CA THR A 48 -8.93 -5.58 4.80
C THR A 48 -9.71 -5.89 6.07
N SER A 49 -9.03 -6.18 7.19
CA SER A 49 -9.66 -6.40 8.49
C SER A 49 -8.77 -6.01 9.68
N PRO A 50 -9.36 -5.54 10.79
CA PRO A 50 -8.63 -5.29 12.03
C PRO A 50 -8.19 -6.63 12.65
N GLY A 51 -6.88 -6.83 12.79
CA GLY A 51 -6.30 -8.05 13.34
C GLY A 51 -5.87 -9.10 12.31
N CYS A 52 -5.82 -8.75 11.02
CA CYS A 52 -5.25 -9.63 9.99
C CYS A 52 -3.82 -10.06 10.41
N PRO A 53 -3.53 -11.37 10.49
CA PRO A 53 -2.22 -11.87 10.91
C PRO A 53 -1.11 -11.47 9.93
N ALA A 54 -1.46 -11.23 8.66
CA ALA A 54 -0.54 -10.75 7.63
C ALA A 54 -0.26 -9.23 7.70
N GLY A 55 -1.01 -8.47 8.50
CA GLY A 55 -0.88 -7.01 8.57
C GLY A 55 0.56 -6.51 8.82
N PRO A 56 1.28 -7.01 9.85
CA PRO A 56 2.67 -6.62 10.10
C PRO A 56 3.61 -6.96 8.94
N GLN A 57 3.36 -8.07 8.24
CA GLN A 57 4.14 -8.47 7.07
C GLN A 57 3.92 -7.49 5.92
N ILE A 58 2.67 -7.17 5.60
CA ILE A 58 2.32 -6.24 4.51
C ILE A 58 2.96 -4.87 4.78
N ILE A 59 2.85 -4.34 6.00
CA ILE A 59 3.46 -3.05 6.38
C ILE A 59 4.97 -3.07 6.19
N THR A 60 5.62 -4.15 6.66
CA THR A 60 7.08 -4.33 6.50
C THR A 60 7.46 -4.41 5.02
N ASP A 61 6.68 -5.09 4.21
CA ASP A 61 6.92 -5.24 2.78
C ASP A 61 6.75 -3.91 2.03
N VAL A 62 5.78 -3.07 2.41
CA VAL A 62 5.64 -1.69 1.90
C VAL A 62 6.87 -0.85 2.22
N GLN A 63 7.28 -0.81 3.50
CA GLN A 63 8.44 -0.04 3.93
C GLN A 63 9.71 -0.49 3.20
N ARG A 64 9.97 -1.80 3.19
CA ARG A 64 11.17 -2.38 2.59
C ARG A 64 11.21 -2.17 1.07
N THR A 65 10.09 -2.40 0.37
CA THR A 65 10.00 -2.20 -1.08
C THR A 65 10.30 -0.75 -1.44
N THR A 66 9.64 0.20 -0.77
CA THR A 66 9.82 1.63 -1.02
C THR A 66 11.26 2.08 -0.76
N HIS A 67 11.82 1.68 0.38
CA HIS A 67 13.19 2.02 0.74
C HIS A 67 14.22 1.43 -0.25
N ASN A 68 14.02 0.19 -0.70
CA ASN A 68 14.93 -0.46 -1.65
C ASN A 68 14.86 0.16 -3.05
N ALA A 69 13.67 0.55 -3.51
CA ALA A 69 13.48 1.18 -4.81
C ALA A 69 14.06 2.61 -4.85
N PHE A 70 14.01 3.33 -3.72
CA PHE A 70 14.43 4.73 -3.63
C PHE A 70 15.46 4.94 -2.52
N PRO A 71 16.72 4.51 -2.71
CA PRO A 71 17.79 4.62 -1.71
C PRO A 71 18.19 6.08 -1.37
N ASN A 72 17.62 7.05 -2.07
CA ASN A 72 17.78 8.47 -1.81
C ASN A 72 16.73 9.04 -0.83
N LEU A 73 15.80 8.22 -0.34
CA LEU A 73 14.92 8.58 0.78
C LEU A 73 15.67 8.36 2.10
N ASP A 74 15.54 9.31 3.03
CA ASP A 74 16.12 9.19 4.36
C ASP A 74 15.24 8.33 5.29
N GLU A 75 13.91 8.33 5.08
CA GLU A 75 12.95 7.57 5.88
C GLU A 75 11.70 7.14 5.08
N VAL A 76 11.10 6.02 5.46
CA VAL A 76 9.81 5.54 4.95
C VAL A 76 8.88 5.21 6.11
N ASN A 77 7.88 6.06 6.31
CA ASN A 77 6.91 5.96 7.38
C ASN A 77 5.59 5.40 6.82
N VAL A 78 5.06 4.36 7.46
CA VAL A 78 3.76 3.79 7.12
C VAL A 78 2.77 4.05 8.25
N HIS A 79 1.72 4.80 7.93
CA HIS A 79 0.63 5.13 8.83
C HIS A 79 -0.54 4.19 8.59
N LEU A 80 -0.73 3.25 9.51
CA LEU A 80 -1.90 2.38 9.48
C LEU A 80 -3.12 3.12 10.06
N VAL A 81 -4.13 3.33 9.22
CA VAL A 81 -5.40 3.95 9.59
C VAL A 81 -6.56 2.98 9.43
N TRP A 82 -7.61 3.18 10.22
CA TRP A 82 -8.86 2.40 10.16
C TRP A 82 -10.06 3.22 9.71
N THR A 83 -9.88 4.51 9.48
CA THR A 83 -10.96 5.42 9.06
C THR A 83 -10.50 6.19 7.82
N PRO A 84 -11.22 6.09 6.68
CA PRO A 84 -12.39 5.22 6.48
C PRO A 84 -12.03 3.73 6.57
N PHE A 85 -12.98 2.91 7.02
CA PHE A 85 -12.80 1.45 6.98
C PHE A 85 -12.80 0.98 5.53
N TRP A 86 -11.90 0.05 5.23
CA TRP A 86 -11.85 -0.56 3.93
C TRP A 86 -13.14 -1.31 3.60
N ASN A 87 -13.55 -1.27 2.34
CA ASN A 87 -14.62 -2.10 1.81
C ASN A 87 -14.35 -2.39 0.32
N PRO A 88 -14.97 -3.44 -0.27
CA PRO A 88 -14.69 -3.85 -1.64
C PRO A 88 -14.93 -2.78 -2.70
N ASP A 89 -15.78 -1.77 -2.46
CA ASP A 89 -15.98 -0.69 -3.43
C ASP A 89 -14.71 0.13 -3.67
N MET A 90 -13.75 0.10 -2.75
CA MET A 90 -12.46 0.78 -2.86
C MET A 90 -11.46 0.07 -3.79
N MET A 91 -11.73 -1.17 -4.17
CA MET A 91 -10.91 -1.89 -5.15
C MET A 91 -11.00 -1.24 -6.54
N SER A 92 -9.94 -1.40 -7.33
CA SER A 92 -9.99 -1.12 -8.77
C SER A 92 -10.99 -2.05 -9.48
N ASP A 93 -11.52 -1.63 -10.63
CA ASP A 93 -12.46 -2.44 -11.42
C ASP A 93 -11.85 -3.81 -11.80
N ASP A 94 -10.59 -3.82 -12.26
CA ASP A 94 -9.86 -5.06 -12.58
C ASP A 94 -9.75 -6.01 -11.37
N ALA A 95 -9.53 -5.48 -10.17
CA ALA A 95 -9.47 -6.28 -8.94
C ALA A 95 -10.84 -6.87 -8.56
N LYS A 96 -11.92 -6.10 -8.75
CA LYS A 96 -13.29 -6.58 -8.54
C LYS A 96 -13.64 -7.71 -9.50
N ASP A 97 -13.31 -7.57 -10.77
CA ASP A 97 -13.49 -8.61 -11.80
C ASP A 97 -12.71 -9.89 -11.47
N GLU A 98 -11.44 -9.78 -11.05
CA GLU A 98 -10.61 -10.95 -10.68
C GLU A 98 -11.20 -11.73 -9.49
N LEU A 99 -11.78 -11.03 -8.52
CA LEU A 99 -12.41 -11.62 -7.34
C LEU A 99 -13.90 -11.98 -7.54
N GLY A 100 -14.48 -11.67 -8.71
CA GLY A 100 -15.89 -11.92 -9.01
C GLY A 100 -16.87 -11.09 -8.17
N ILE A 101 -16.47 -9.87 -7.82
CA ILE A 101 -17.28 -8.89 -7.08
C ILE A 101 -17.92 -7.95 -8.09
N PHE A 102 -19.27 -7.86 -8.09
CA PHE A 102 -20.07 -7.08 -9.05
C PHE A 102 -20.92 -6.03 -8.35
#